data_AF-A0A830F7V3-F1
#
_entry.id   AF-A0A830F7V3-F1
#
_cell.length_a   1.000
_cell.length_b   1.000
_cell.length_c   1.000
_cell.angle_alpha   90.00
_cell.angle_beta   90.00
_cell.angle_gamma   90.00
#
_symmetry.space_group_name_H-M   'P 1'
#
loop_
_entity.id
_entity.type
_entity.pdbx_description
1 polymer ?
#
loop_
_entity_poly.entity_id
_entity_poly.type
_entity_poly.pdbx_seq_one_letter_code
_entity_poly.pdbx_strand_id
1 'polypeptide(L)'
;MFLIISKQYVDADNPDSFMDYWWKLEMEDVTLTQKESMRNLHDARNRLKHQLIRPTEEDIEVYRATVERFFEENTPTVFGTDYGDIDLFSLVEFDTTRKKVSEAKEYLTNGETRNAAIALDDAFDDLMYEYKERGRGQLEYTPYPQRRNIMSERSYSDDVQEWIDTSKTLFDDIYSELQILSLGIDYTQYSRFNSIVRDVRMMGKTDDDFEKDEIKFGIQFVTRAALKLQQTQLDLTRNFQHPRTRSFFDW
;
A
#
# COMPACT_ATOMS: atom_id res chain seq x y z
N MET A 1 5.76 -5.26 16.01
CA MET A 1 4.35 -4.87 16.15
C MET A 1 3.49 -6.08 16.51
N PHE A 2 3.59 -7.21 15.78
CA PHE A 2 2.91 -8.48 16.10
C PHE A 2 2.91 -8.84 17.59
N LEU A 3 4.07 -9.02 18.22
CA LEU A 3 4.16 -9.43 19.64
C LEU A 3 3.42 -8.48 20.60
N ILE A 4 3.39 -7.18 20.31
CA ILE A 4 2.66 -6.20 21.10
C ILE A 4 1.15 -6.43 20.96
N ILE A 5 0.69 -6.66 19.73
CA ILE A 5 -0.72 -6.95 19.43
C ILE A 5 -1.11 -8.30 20.03
N SER A 6 -0.29 -9.34 19.88
CA SER A 6 -0.51 -10.65 20.51
C SER A 6 -0.70 -10.52 22.01
N LYS A 7 0.21 -9.80 22.68
CA LYS A 7 0.14 -9.50 24.11
C LYS A 7 -1.15 -8.77 24.49
N GLN A 8 -1.60 -7.81 23.68
CA GLN A 8 -2.86 -7.09 23.91
C GLN A 8 -4.08 -7.99 23.67
N TYR A 9 -4.02 -8.87 22.68
CA TYR A 9 -5.10 -9.76 22.30
C TYR A 9 -5.39 -10.81 23.37
N VAL A 10 -4.36 -11.37 23.99
CA VAL A 10 -4.50 -12.35 25.09
C VAL A 10 -4.46 -11.71 26.48
N ASP A 11 -4.39 -10.38 26.56
CA ASP A 11 -4.27 -9.61 27.81
C ASP A 11 -3.11 -10.06 28.74
N ALA A 12 -1.99 -10.47 28.15
CA ALA A 12 -0.81 -10.88 28.91
C ALA A 12 -0.13 -9.68 29.61
N ASP A 13 0.76 -9.94 30.55
CA ASP A 13 1.59 -8.90 31.16
C ASP A 13 2.54 -8.21 30.17
N ASN A 14 3.00 -7.01 30.52
CA ASN A 14 4.09 -6.36 29.77
C ASN A 14 5.41 -7.12 29.98
N PRO A 15 6.14 -7.46 28.90
CA PRO A 15 7.47 -8.06 29.01
C PRO A 15 8.55 -7.00 29.26
N ASP A 16 9.58 -7.38 30.02
CA ASP A 16 10.74 -6.53 30.33
C ASP A 16 11.74 -6.46 29.15
N SER A 17 11.82 -7.52 28.36
CA SER A 17 12.69 -7.62 27.20
C SER A 17 11.99 -8.31 26.02
N PHE A 18 12.60 -8.22 24.84
CA PHE A 18 12.08 -8.87 23.63
C PHE A 18 11.92 -10.39 23.79
N MET A 19 12.82 -11.05 24.49
CA MET A 19 12.78 -12.51 24.63
C MET A 19 11.72 -12.99 25.64
N ASP A 20 11.23 -12.09 26.51
CA ASP A 20 10.25 -12.43 27.54
C ASP A 20 8.84 -12.61 26.98
N TYR A 21 8.57 -12.12 25.76
CA TYR A 21 7.28 -12.31 25.09
C TYR A 21 6.89 -13.79 24.97
N TRP A 22 7.83 -14.70 24.68
CA TRP A 22 7.54 -16.13 24.57
C TRP A 22 7.02 -16.69 25.89
N TRP A 23 7.68 -16.34 27.00
CA TRP A 23 7.27 -16.81 28.31
C TRP A 23 5.96 -16.18 28.77
N LYS A 24 5.79 -14.87 28.55
CA LYS A 24 4.56 -14.14 28.91
C LYS A 24 3.33 -14.63 28.16
N LEU A 25 3.47 -14.98 26.88
CA LEU A 25 2.36 -15.52 26.09
C LEU A 25 2.08 -16.98 26.43
N GLU A 26 3.11 -17.76 26.76
CA GLU A 26 2.95 -19.16 27.20
C GLU A 26 2.16 -19.26 28.53
N MET A 27 2.26 -18.25 29.40
CA MET A 27 1.43 -18.16 30.62
C MET A 27 -0.07 -18.03 30.33
N GLU A 28 -0.42 -17.47 29.17
CA GLU A 28 -1.81 -17.32 28.68
C GLU A 28 -2.19 -18.43 27.67
N ASP A 29 -1.54 -19.60 27.77
CA ASP A 29 -1.78 -20.78 26.93
C ASP A 29 -1.48 -20.58 25.43
N VAL A 30 -0.67 -19.57 25.08
CA VAL A 30 -0.22 -19.29 23.71
C VAL A 30 1.26 -19.61 23.55
N THR A 31 1.54 -20.77 22.96
CA THR A 31 2.92 -21.21 22.70
C THR A 31 3.42 -20.68 21.36
N LEU A 32 4.35 -19.72 21.41
CA LEU A 32 5.00 -19.21 20.21
C LEU A 32 6.19 -20.08 19.76
N THR A 33 6.36 -20.25 18.45
CA THR A 33 7.48 -20.95 17.82
C THR A 33 8.64 -19.99 17.47
N GLN A 34 9.71 -20.52 16.84
CA GLN A 34 10.84 -19.75 16.27
C GLN A 34 11.59 -18.81 17.23
N LYS A 35 11.60 -19.10 18.54
CA LYS A 35 12.26 -18.26 19.55
C LYS A 35 13.72 -17.94 19.24
N GLU A 36 14.52 -18.96 18.92
CA GLU A 36 15.94 -18.78 18.61
C GLU A 36 16.17 -18.06 17.28
N SER A 37 15.35 -18.34 16.27
CA SER A 37 15.41 -17.65 14.97
C SER A 37 15.13 -16.15 15.12
N MET A 38 14.14 -15.79 15.94
CA MET A 38 13.82 -14.39 16.24
C MET A 38 14.86 -13.73 17.15
N ARG A 39 15.51 -14.48 18.05
CA ARG A 39 16.69 -14.00 18.81
C ARG A 39 17.82 -13.61 17.88
N ASN A 40 18.15 -14.44 16.89
CA ASN A 40 19.21 -14.15 15.92
C ASN A 40 18.95 -12.85 15.15
N LEU A 41 17.70 -12.62 14.71
CA LEU A 41 17.29 -11.37 14.08
C LEU A 41 17.42 -10.17 15.03
N HIS A 42 16.98 -10.33 16.28
CA HIS A 42 17.12 -9.31 17.32
C HIS A 42 18.59 -8.92 17.56
N ASP A 43 19.47 -9.92 17.65
CA ASP A 43 20.91 -9.72 17.85
C ASP A 43 21.58 -9.09 16.62
N ALA A 44 21.20 -9.49 15.41
CA ALA A 44 21.66 -8.84 14.18
C ALA A 44 21.28 -7.35 14.14
N ARG A 45 20.03 -7.02 14.51
CA ARG A 45 19.58 -5.62 14.64
C ARG A 45 20.39 -4.87 15.69
N ASN A 46 20.64 -5.47 16.86
CA ASN A 46 21.41 -4.83 17.93
C ASN A 46 22.86 -4.58 17.50
N ARG A 47 23.50 -5.54 16.82
CA ARG A 47 24.85 -5.37 16.24
C ARG A 47 24.88 -4.26 15.20
N LEU A 48 23.88 -4.18 14.33
CA LEU A 48 23.77 -3.06 13.39
C LEU A 48 23.67 -1.71 14.14
N LYS A 49 22.81 -1.61 15.15
CA LYS A 49 22.58 -0.36 15.90
C LYS A 49 23.78 0.07 16.76
N HIS A 50 24.40 -0.86 17.48
CA HIS A 50 25.37 -0.56 18.52
C HIS A 50 26.82 -0.74 18.07
N GLN A 51 27.05 -1.55 17.02
CA GLN A 51 28.37 -1.90 16.54
C GLN A 51 28.57 -1.55 15.05
N LEU A 52 27.53 -1.01 14.38
CA LEU A 52 27.53 -0.66 12.95
C LEU A 52 27.87 -1.84 12.02
N ILE A 53 27.65 -3.07 12.49
CA ILE A 53 27.88 -4.28 11.70
C ILE A 53 26.65 -4.51 10.82
N ARG A 54 26.83 -4.43 9.50
CA ARG A 54 25.76 -4.69 8.53
C ARG A 54 25.59 -6.20 8.31
N PRO A 55 24.34 -6.72 8.36
CA PRO A 55 24.05 -8.05 7.87
C PRO A 55 24.43 -8.18 6.38
N THR A 56 24.80 -9.38 5.96
CA THR A 56 25.01 -9.69 4.53
C THR A 56 23.68 -9.78 3.80
N GLU A 57 23.69 -9.80 2.46
CA GLU A 57 22.47 -10.03 1.67
C GLU A 57 21.84 -11.40 1.96
N GLU A 58 22.67 -12.43 2.16
CA GLU A 58 22.22 -13.76 2.57
C GLU A 58 21.53 -13.72 3.94
N ASP A 59 22.11 -13.00 4.91
CA ASP A 59 21.48 -12.83 6.23
C ASP A 59 20.12 -12.15 6.10
N ILE A 60 20.00 -11.12 5.26
CA ILE A 60 18.74 -10.39 5.03
C ILE A 60 17.67 -11.33 4.49
N GLU A 61 17.99 -12.15 3.49
CA GLU A 61 17.03 -13.11 2.91
C GLU A 61 16.64 -14.20 3.92
N VAL A 62 17.59 -14.71 4.71
CA VAL A 62 17.31 -15.65 5.79
C VAL A 62 16.38 -15.03 6.84
N TYR A 63 16.64 -13.79 7.25
CA TYR A 63 15.79 -13.09 8.20
C TYR A 63 14.40 -12.80 7.64
N ARG A 64 14.29 -12.43 6.37
CA ARG A 64 13.00 -12.25 5.68
C ARG A 64 12.17 -13.53 5.74
N ALA A 65 12.74 -14.65 5.31
CA ALA A 65 12.08 -15.95 5.32
C ALA A 65 11.75 -16.43 6.75
N THR A 66 12.60 -16.12 7.73
CA THR A 66 12.37 -16.43 9.14
C THR A 66 11.16 -15.66 9.69
N VAL A 67 11.04 -14.37 9.37
CA VAL A 67 9.92 -13.54 9.81
C VAL A 67 8.62 -13.97 9.15
N GLU A 68 8.65 -14.29 7.86
CA GLU A 68 7.50 -14.83 7.13
C GLU A 68 6.98 -16.12 7.78
N ARG A 69 7.87 -17.11 7.98
CA ARG A 69 7.52 -18.36 8.68
C ARG A 69 7.01 -18.12 10.10
N PHE A 70 7.61 -17.18 10.83
CA PHE A 70 7.14 -16.81 12.16
C PHE A 70 5.68 -16.34 12.11
N PHE A 71 5.29 -15.51 11.14
CA PHE A 71 3.90 -15.11 11.01
C PHE A 71 2.98 -16.25 10.56
N GLU A 72 3.39 -17.06 9.60
CA GLU A 72 2.60 -18.22 9.15
C GLU A 72 2.30 -19.20 10.29
N GLU A 73 3.29 -19.52 11.12
CA GLU A 73 3.13 -20.47 12.23
C GLU A 73 2.35 -19.88 13.41
N ASN A 74 2.57 -18.61 13.75
CA ASN A 74 2.08 -18.05 15.02
C ASN A 74 0.79 -17.24 14.88
N THR A 75 0.44 -16.74 13.68
CA THR A 75 -0.82 -16.01 13.48
C THR A 75 -2.04 -16.91 13.78
N PRO A 76 -2.12 -18.15 13.27
CA PRO A 76 -3.23 -19.04 13.61
C PRO A 76 -3.28 -19.37 15.09
N THR A 77 -2.13 -19.58 15.72
CA THR A 77 -2.03 -19.90 17.15
C THR A 77 -2.51 -18.76 18.05
N VAL A 78 -2.16 -17.51 17.70
CA VAL A 78 -2.52 -16.35 18.53
C VAL A 78 -3.94 -15.85 18.23
N PHE A 79 -4.30 -15.75 16.95
CA PHE A 79 -5.49 -15.02 16.52
C PHE A 79 -6.59 -15.93 15.93
N GLY A 80 -6.33 -17.23 15.79
CA GLY A 80 -7.27 -18.17 15.17
C GLY A 80 -7.53 -17.92 13.69
N THR A 81 -6.64 -17.20 13.00
CA THR A 81 -6.76 -16.87 11.58
C THR A 81 -5.44 -17.12 10.86
N ASP A 82 -5.50 -17.59 9.62
CA ASP A 82 -4.31 -17.84 8.83
C ASP A 82 -3.63 -16.52 8.43
N TYR A 83 -2.29 -16.50 8.45
CA TYR A 83 -1.55 -15.30 8.08
C TYR A 83 -1.84 -14.85 6.64
N GLY A 84 -2.05 -15.82 5.73
CA GLY A 84 -2.44 -15.55 4.34
C GLY A 84 -3.85 -14.97 4.20
N ASP A 85 -4.72 -15.17 5.19
CA ASP A 85 -6.07 -14.61 5.23
C ASP A 85 -6.11 -13.18 5.78
N ILE A 86 -5.03 -12.74 6.45
CA ILE A 86 -4.89 -11.35 6.90
C ILE A 86 -4.74 -10.46 5.69
N ASP A 87 -5.86 -9.89 5.29
CA ASP A 87 -5.91 -8.97 4.18
C ASP A 87 -5.80 -7.52 4.68
N LEU A 88 -4.63 -6.90 4.43
CA LEU A 88 -4.37 -5.48 4.71
C LEU A 88 -5.41 -4.56 4.08
N PHE A 89 -6.03 -5.03 3.02
CA PHE A 89 -7.11 -4.40 2.32
C PHE A 89 -8.34 -4.08 3.21
N SER A 90 -8.60 -4.88 4.26
CA SER A 90 -9.66 -4.59 5.23
C SER A 90 -9.45 -3.25 5.98
N LEU A 91 -8.22 -2.75 6.02
CA LEU A 91 -7.85 -1.47 6.64
C LEU A 91 -8.03 -0.27 5.70
N VAL A 92 -8.41 -0.50 4.44
CA VAL A 92 -8.64 0.57 3.46
C VAL A 92 -9.94 1.31 3.80
N GLU A 93 -9.83 2.59 4.13
CA GLU A 93 -10.98 3.43 4.47
C GLU A 93 -11.73 3.97 3.25
N PHE A 94 -11.17 3.86 2.05
CA PHE A 94 -11.79 4.27 0.79
C PHE A 94 -12.84 3.24 0.40
N ASP A 95 -14.13 3.56 0.55
CA ASP A 95 -15.20 2.56 0.58
C ASP A 95 -15.48 1.95 -0.81
N THR A 96 -15.46 2.76 -1.87
CA THR A 96 -15.70 2.26 -3.24
C THR A 96 -14.49 1.49 -3.74
N THR A 97 -13.29 2.03 -3.50
CA THR A 97 -12.02 1.33 -3.70
C THR A 97 -12.03 -0.02 -2.99
N ARG A 98 -12.50 -0.04 -1.74
CA ARG A 98 -12.61 -1.26 -0.95
C ARG A 98 -13.50 -2.25 -1.71
N LYS A 99 -14.75 -1.89 -1.92
CA LYS A 99 -15.68 -2.79 -2.61
C LYS A 99 -15.11 -3.40 -3.91
N LYS A 100 -14.45 -2.60 -4.76
CA LYS A 100 -13.87 -3.05 -6.03
C LYS A 100 -12.69 -4.02 -5.90
N VAL A 101 -11.78 -3.79 -4.96
CA VAL A 101 -10.70 -4.78 -4.69
C VAL A 101 -11.28 -6.08 -4.13
N SER A 102 -12.33 -6.01 -3.31
CA SER A 102 -13.03 -7.21 -2.83
C SER A 102 -13.67 -7.99 -3.99
N GLU A 103 -14.31 -7.30 -4.93
CA GLU A 103 -14.84 -7.90 -6.17
C GLU A 103 -13.71 -8.56 -6.98
N ALA A 104 -12.56 -7.89 -7.15
CA ALA A 104 -11.41 -8.45 -7.85
C ALA A 104 -10.89 -9.76 -7.22
N LYS A 105 -10.89 -9.84 -5.88
CA LYS A 105 -10.52 -11.07 -5.15
C LYS A 105 -11.50 -12.20 -5.39
N GLU A 106 -12.80 -11.90 -5.40
CA GLU A 106 -13.85 -12.90 -5.69
C GLU A 106 -13.70 -13.44 -7.11
N TYR A 107 -13.51 -12.55 -8.10
CA TYR A 107 -13.24 -12.94 -9.48
C TYR A 107 -11.99 -13.81 -9.60
N LEU A 108 -10.90 -13.45 -8.92
CA LEU A 108 -9.68 -14.28 -8.91
C LEU A 108 -9.92 -15.67 -8.32
N THR A 109 -10.73 -15.78 -7.27
CA THR A 109 -11.09 -17.05 -6.63
C THR A 109 -11.93 -17.93 -7.56
N ASN A 110 -12.83 -17.31 -8.32
CA ASN A 110 -13.66 -17.97 -9.33
C ASN A 110 -12.93 -18.27 -10.64
N GLY A 111 -11.69 -17.77 -10.81
CA GLY A 111 -10.88 -17.95 -12.02
C GLY A 111 -11.18 -16.94 -13.14
N GLU A 112 -11.99 -15.92 -12.87
CA GLU A 112 -12.36 -14.85 -13.80
C GLU A 112 -11.30 -13.73 -13.81
N THR A 113 -10.09 -14.06 -14.25
CA THR A 113 -8.92 -13.17 -14.18
C THR A 113 -9.10 -11.86 -14.94
N ARG A 114 -9.84 -11.87 -16.06
CA ARG A 114 -10.17 -10.65 -16.82
C ARG A 114 -11.10 -9.73 -16.02
N ASN A 115 -12.14 -10.28 -15.42
CA ASN A 115 -13.07 -9.49 -14.58
C ASN A 115 -12.34 -8.95 -13.34
N ALA A 116 -11.41 -9.73 -12.78
CA ALA A 116 -10.55 -9.26 -11.71
C ALA A 116 -9.69 -8.07 -12.15
N ALA A 117 -9.09 -8.11 -13.35
CA ALA A 117 -8.30 -7.00 -13.87
C ALA A 117 -9.14 -5.75 -14.16
N ILE A 118 -10.37 -5.88 -14.66
CA ILE A 118 -11.33 -4.76 -14.79
C ILE A 118 -11.63 -4.15 -13.42
N ALA A 119 -11.97 -4.98 -12.44
CA ALA A 119 -12.29 -4.51 -11.10
C ALA A 119 -11.12 -3.80 -10.43
N LEU A 120 -9.88 -4.21 -10.72
CA LEU A 120 -8.66 -3.54 -10.23
C LEU A 120 -8.42 -2.17 -10.89
N ASP A 121 -8.70 -2.05 -12.18
CA ASP A 121 -8.63 -0.78 -12.90
C ASP A 121 -9.64 0.22 -12.33
N ASP A 122 -10.90 -0.21 -12.20
CA ASP A 122 -11.96 0.56 -11.53
C ASP A 122 -11.56 0.94 -10.09
N ALA A 123 -11.00 0.01 -9.32
CA ALA A 123 -10.58 0.26 -7.94
C ALA A 123 -9.51 1.35 -7.85
N PHE A 124 -8.56 1.37 -8.79
CA PHE A 124 -7.51 2.37 -8.79
C PHE A 124 -8.05 3.75 -9.19
N ASP A 125 -8.94 3.81 -10.18
CA ASP A 125 -9.60 5.06 -10.58
C ASP A 125 -10.47 5.62 -9.42
N ASP A 126 -11.22 4.75 -8.74
CA ASP A 126 -12.00 5.08 -7.54
C ASP A 126 -11.11 5.60 -6.41
N LEU A 127 -9.95 4.98 -6.17
CA LEU A 127 -8.99 5.40 -5.15
C LEU A 127 -8.53 6.84 -5.38
N MET A 128 -8.13 7.14 -6.62
CA MET A 128 -7.64 8.46 -7.00
C MET A 128 -8.75 9.51 -6.89
N TYR A 129 -10.00 9.13 -7.17
CA TYR A 129 -11.18 9.97 -7.02
C TYR A 129 -11.53 10.23 -5.55
N GLU A 130 -11.70 9.18 -4.74
CA GLU A 130 -12.05 9.29 -3.32
C GLU A 130 -11.01 10.10 -2.54
N TYR A 131 -9.72 9.87 -2.82
CA TYR A 131 -8.64 10.64 -2.20
C TYR A 131 -8.71 12.14 -2.54
N LYS A 132 -9.02 12.46 -3.79
CA LYS A 132 -9.21 13.85 -4.24
C LYS A 132 -10.38 14.53 -3.54
N GLU A 133 -11.52 13.85 -3.48
CA GLU A 133 -12.74 14.37 -2.88
C GLU A 133 -12.58 14.57 -1.36
N ARG A 134 -11.89 13.65 -0.68
CA ARG A 134 -11.51 13.85 0.73
C ARG A 134 -10.59 15.06 0.92
N GLY A 135 -9.59 15.24 0.06
CA GLY A 135 -8.71 16.42 0.10
C GLY A 135 -9.48 17.74 -0.05
N ARG A 136 -10.43 17.78 -0.98
CA ARG A 136 -11.30 18.95 -1.21
C ARG A 136 -12.22 19.25 -0.04
N GLY A 137 -12.87 18.21 0.52
CA GLY A 137 -13.85 18.35 1.59
C GLY A 137 -13.24 18.64 2.97
N GLN A 138 -12.02 18.15 3.25
CA GLN A 138 -11.41 18.25 4.58
C GLN A 138 -10.29 19.29 4.70
N LEU A 139 -9.57 19.60 3.62
CA LEU A 139 -8.33 20.37 3.69
C LEU A 139 -8.32 21.64 2.82
N GLU A 140 -9.41 21.93 2.10
CA GLU A 140 -9.50 23.01 1.08
C GLU A 140 -8.30 23.03 0.10
N TYR A 141 -7.62 21.88 -0.05
CA TYR A 141 -6.40 21.72 -0.80
C TYR A 141 -6.60 20.67 -1.89
N THR A 142 -5.97 20.87 -3.04
CA THR A 142 -5.88 19.79 -4.03
C THR A 142 -4.59 19.05 -3.81
N PRO A 143 -4.63 17.75 -3.48
CA PRO A 143 -3.44 17.00 -3.06
C PRO A 143 -2.35 16.86 -4.12
N TYR A 144 -2.65 17.22 -5.37
CA TYR A 144 -1.75 17.21 -6.53
C TYR A 144 -2.04 18.44 -7.41
N PRO A 145 -1.13 18.82 -8.33
CA PRO A 145 -1.35 19.96 -9.25
C PRO A 145 -2.71 19.83 -9.90
N GLN A 146 -3.44 20.92 -10.16
CA GLN A 146 -4.69 20.83 -10.92
C GLN A 146 -4.42 21.01 -12.40
N ARG A 147 -5.09 20.20 -13.23
CA ARG A 147 -5.29 20.52 -14.66
C ARG A 147 -5.97 21.88 -14.74
N ARG A 148 -5.23 22.91 -15.15
CA ARG A 148 -5.87 24.12 -15.67
C ARG A 148 -6.34 23.80 -17.07
N ASN A 149 -7.65 23.75 -17.25
CA ASN A 149 -8.22 23.89 -18.59
C ASN A 149 -7.80 25.27 -19.09
N ILE A 150 -6.76 25.32 -19.93
CA ILE A 150 -6.49 26.47 -20.77
C ILE A 150 -7.61 26.45 -21.81
N MET A 151 -8.80 26.93 -21.42
CA MET A 151 -9.89 27.14 -22.36
C MET A 151 -9.39 28.16 -23.37
N SER A 152 -9.10 27.68 -24.56
CA SER A 152 -8.77 28.52 -25.67
C SER A 152 -10.10 28.92 -26.31
N GLU A 153 -10.69 30.02 -25.83
CA GLU A 153 -11.94 30.63 -26.33
C GLU A 153 -11.85 31.14 -27.79
N ARG A 154 -10.85 30.68 -28.56
CA ARG A 154 -10.55 31.14 -29.92
C ARG A 154 -10.68 29.97 -30.88
N SER A 155 -11.37 30.21 -32.00
CA SER A 155 -11.31 29.36 -33.17
C SER A 155 -9.90 29.48 -33.76
N TYR A 156 -9.10 28.43 -33.60
CA TYR A 156 -7.82 28.29 -34.29
C TYR A 156 -8.02 27.58 -35.64
N SER A 157 -7.03 27.67 -36.52
CA SER A 157 -6.98 26.82 -37.72
C SER A 157 -6.88 25.34 -37.35
N ASP A 158 -7.35 24.46 -38.23
CA ASP A 158 -7.36 23.00 -38.01
C ASP A 158 -5.96 22.46 -37.60
N ASP A 159 -4.89 22.91 -38.27
CA ASP A 159 -3.51 22.52 -37.93
C ASP A 159 -3.09 22.90 -36.50
N VAL A 160 -3.58 24.04 -36.01
CA VAL A 160 -3.29 24.52 -34.64
C VAL A 160 -4.14 23.78 -33.62
N GLN A 161 -5.38 23.41 -34.00
CA GLN A 161 -6.25 22.59 -33.17
C GLN A 161 -5.68 21.17 -33.02
N GLU A 162 -5.18 20.56 -34.10
CA GLU A 162 -4.51 19.26 -34.07
C GLU A 162 -3.24 19.28 -33.20
N TRP A 163 -2.43 20.34 -33.31
CA TRP A 163 -1.26 20.52 -32.44
C TRP A 163 -1.64 20.73 -30.96
N ILE A 164 -2.70 21.51 -30.68
CA ILE A 164 -3.23 21.71 -29.33
C ILE A 164 -3.70 20.39 -28.74
N ASP A 165 -4.44 19.59 -29.50
CA ASP A 165 -5.00 18.34 -29.03
C ASP A 165 -3.90 17.28 -28.83
N THR A 166 -2.91 17.22 -29.73
CA THR A 166 -1.70 16.41 -29.53
C THR A 166 -0.93 16.83 -28.27
N SER A 167 -0.76 18.14 -28.07
CA SER A 167 -0.08 18.68 -26.89
C SER A 167 -0.85 18.37 -25.60
N LYS A 168 -2.18 18.46 -25.61
CA LYS A 168 -3.02 18.08 -24.47
C LYS A 168 -2.80 16.62 -24.11
N THR A 169 -2.81 15.70 -25.07
CA THR A 169 -2.56 14.28 -24.81
C THR A 169 -1.19 14.05 -24.15
N LEU A 170 -0.13 14.70 -24.65
CA LEU A 170 1.20 14.59 -24.04
C LEU A 170 1.25 15.16 -22.61
N PHE A 171 0.62 16.32 -22.38
CA PHE A 171 0.54 16.90 -21.04
C PHE A 171 -0.31 16.06 -20.09
N ASP A 172 -1.34 15.39 -20.61
CA ASP A 172 -2.21 14.51 -19.85
C ASP A 172 -1.47 13.28 -19.33
N ASP A 173 -0.64 12.69 -20.19
CA ASP A 173 0.25 11.58 -19.83
C ASP A 173 1.25 12.04 -18.76
N ILE A 174 2.00 13.12 -19.00
CA ILE A 174 2.98 13.65 -18.03
C ILE A 174 2.32 13.98 -16.69
N TYR A 175 1.13 14.57 -16.74
CA TYR A 175 0.40 14.95 -15.53
C TYR A 175 0.00 13.72 -14.72
N SER A 176 -0.47 12.65 -15.38
CA SER A 176 -0.82 11.40 -14.70
C SER A 176 0.40 10.81 -13.98
N GLU A 177 1.57 10.81 -14.62
CA GLU A 177 2.80 10.30 -14.02
C GLU A 177 3.28 11.17 -12.85
N LEU A 178 3.26 12.50 -13.02
CA LEU A 178 3.57 13.44 -11.96
C LEU A 178 2.62 13.29 -10.77
N GLN A 179 1.34 13.00 -11.01
CA GLN A 179 0.37 12.75 -9.96
C GLN A 179 0.78 11.51 -9.14
N ILE A 180 1.06 10.38 -9.79
CA ILE A 180 1.55 9.16 -9.11
C ILE A 180 2.80 9.45 -8.28
N LEU A 181 3.78 10.13 -8.87
CA LEU A 181 5.04 10.49 -8.19
C LEU A 181 4.80 11.43 -7.00
N SER A 182 3.96 12.45 -7.16
CA SER A 182 3.68 13.44 -6.10
C SER A 182 3.03 12.83 -4.87
N LEU A 183 2.28 11.74 -5.06
CA LEU A 183 1.62 10.98 -3.99
C LEU A 183 2.54 9.98 -3.30
N GLY A 184 3.78 9.86 -3.76
CA GLY A 184 4.75 8.88 -3.26
C GLY A 184 4.34 7.45 -3.55
N ILE A 185 3.56 7.22 -4.61
CA ILE A 185 3.29 5.89 -5.16
C ILE A 185 4.52 5.46 -5.97
N ASP A 186 4.95 4.22 -5.81
CA ASP A 186 6.09 3.66 -6.55
C ASP A 186 5.74 3.56 -8.03
N TYR A 187 6.38 4.39 -8.85
CA TYR A 187 6.13 4.44 -10.29
C TYR A 187 6.49 3.15 -11.01
N THR A 188 7.53 2.42 -10.56
CA THR A 188 7.90 1.13 -11.17
C THR A 188 6.79 0.10 -10.96
N GLN A 189 6.22 0.06 -9.75
CA GLN A 189 5.08 -0.82 -9.45
C GLN A 189 3.82 -0.35 -10.17
N TYR A 190 3.57 0.96 -10.24
CA TYR A 190 2.45 1.50 -11.00
C TYR A 190 2.55 1.19 -12.50
N SER A 191 3.74 1.31 -13.11
CA SER A 191 3.95 1.00 -14.52
C SER A 191 3.63 -0.47 -14.81
N ARG A 192 4.07 -1.39 -13.94
CA ARG A 192 3.70 -2.82 -14.01
C ARG A 192 2.20 -3.04 -13.82
N PHE A 193 1.58 -2.35 -12.88
CA PHE A 193 0.12 -2.42 -12.70
C PHE A 193 -0.62 -1.94 -13.96
N ASN A 194 -0.21 -0.79 -14.50
CA ASN A 194 -0.79 -0.19 -15.68
C ASN A 194 -0.64 -1.09 -16.91
N SER A 195 0.48 -1.82 -17.07
CA SER A 195 0.58 -2.80 -18.16
C SER A 195 -0.44 -3.93 -18.05
N ILE A 196 -0.75 -4.38 -16.83
CA ILE A 196 -1.75 -5.44 -16.59
C ILE A 196 -3.16 -4.92 -16.95
N VAL A 197 -3.54 -3.72 -16.48
CA VAL A 197 -4.91 -3.21 -16.69
C VAL A 197 -5.13 -2.56 -18.06
N ARG A 198 -4.10 -1.96 -18.66
CA ARG A 198 -4.20 -1.35 -20.01
C ARG A 198 -4.56 -2.40 -21.08
N ASP A 199 -4.07 -3.61 -20.88
CA ASP A 199 -4.32 -4.76 -21.73
C ASP A 199 -5.80 -5.22 -21.69
N VAL A 200 -6.54 -4.85 -20.65
CA VAL A 200 -7.99 -5.08 -20.52
C VAL A 200 -8.79 -4.02 -21.29
N ARG A 201 -8.33 -2.75 -21.26
CA ARG A 201 -8.97 -1.63 -21.97
C ARG A 201 -8.90 -1.78 -23.49
N MET A 202 -7.87 -2.47 -23.99
CA MET A 202 -7.77 -2.83 -25.40
C MET A 202 -8.58 -4.11 -25.65
N MET A 203 -9.85 -3.96 -26.08
CA MET A 203 -10.77 -5.07 -26.37
C MET A 203 -10.10 -6.15 -27.23
N GLY A 204 -9.76 -7.29 -26.62
CA GLY A 204 -9.12 -8.40 -27.33
C GLY A 204 -8.66 -9.58 -26.46
N LYS A 205 -8.39 -9.35 -25.16
CA LYS A 205 -7.92 -10.39 -24.26
C LYS A 205 -9.02 -11.18 -23.55
N THR A 206 -8.79 -12.48 -23.36
CA THR A 206 -9.60 -13.44 -22.59
C THR A 206 -8.95 -13.75 -21.24
N ASP A 207 -9.62 -14.52 -20.37
CA ASP A 207 -9.09 -14.90 -19.05
C ASP A 207 -7.73 -15.63 -19.14
N ASP A 208 -7.50 -16.38 -20.22
CA ASP A 208 -6.25 -17.12 -20.47
C ASP A 208 -5.03 -16.21 -20.67
N ASP A 209 -5.24 -14.93 -20.98
CA ASP A 209 -4.16 -13.95 -21.21
C ASP A 209 -3.65 -13.30 -19.91
N PHE A 210 -4.25 -13.62 -18.75
CA PHE A 210 -3.90 -13.03 -17.46
C PHE A 210 -3.43 -14.10 -16.48
N GLU A 211 -2.18 -13.96 -16.02
CA GLU A 211 -1.65 -14.85 -14.99
C GLU A 211 -2.23 -14.50 -13.61
N LYS A 212 -2.61 -15.53 -12.83
CA LYS A 212 -3.17 -15.34 -11.48
C LYS A 212 -2.24 -14.53 -10.57
N ASP A 213 -0.93 -14.67 -10.74
CA ASP A 213 0.05 -13.96 -9.93
C ASP A 213 0.16 -12.47 -10.30
N GLU A 214 -0.17 -12.09 -11.54
CA GLU A 214 -0.29 -10.69 -11.94
C GLU A 214 -1.51 -10.02 -11.31
N ILE A 215 -2.64 -10.74 -11.25
CA ILE A 215 -3.85 -10.25 -10.57
C ILE A 215 -3.60 -10.10 -9.06
N LYS A 216 -2.95 -11.07 -8.42
CA LYS A 216 -2.53 -10.95 -7.00
C LYS A 216 -1.63 -9.74 -6.79
N PHE A 217 -0.66 -9.51 -7.68
CA PHE A 217 0.17 -8.32 -7.63
C PHE A 217 -0.68 -7.04 -7.72
N GLY A 218 -1.65 -6.98 -8.63
CA GLY A 218 -2.55 -5.83 -8.77
C GLY A 218 -3.36 -5.55 -7.51
N ILE A 219 -3.94 -6.58 -6.89
CA ILE A 219 -4.65 -6.47 -5.60
C ILE A 219 -3.73 -5.88 -4.52
N GLN A 220 -2.51 -6.39 -4.41
CA GLN A 220 -1.52 -5.89 -3.44
C GLN A 220 -1.10 -4.45 -3.73
N PHE A 221 -0.92 -4.11 -5.01
CA PHE A 221 -0.54 -2.76 -5.45
C PHE A 221 -1.61 -1.74 -5.05
N VAL A 222 -2.87 -1.95 -5.44
CA VAL A 222 -3.97 -1.02 -5.13
C VAL A 222 -4.14 -0.87 -3.62
N THR A 223 -4.07 -1.98 -2.87
CA THR A 223 -4.13 -1.98 -1.40
C THR A 223 -3.01 -1.14 -0.78
N ARG A 224 -1.76 -1.33 -1.22
CA ARG A 224 -0.61 -0.55 -0.71
C ARG A 224 -0.73 0.93 -1.07
N ALA A 225 -1.17 1.25 -2.29
CA ALA A 225 -1.41 2.61 -2.71
C ALA A 225 -2.48 3.29 -1.84
N ALA A 226 -3.59 2.59 -1.56
CA ALA A 226 -4.65 3.08 -0.69
C ALA A 226 -4.14 3.39 0.72
N LEU A 227 -3.43 2.46 1.36
CA LEU A 227 -2.86 2.66 2.69
C LEU A 227 -1.84 3.81 2.72
N LYS A 228 -1.04 3.95 1.66
CA LYS A 228 -0.09 5.07 1.51
C LYS A 228 -0.82 6.42 1.46
N LEU A 229 -1.90 6.51 0.69
CA LEU A 229 -2.69 7.74 0.59
C LEU A 229 -3.39 8.09 1.91
N GLN A 230 -3.94 7.09 2.61
CA GLN A 230 -4.50 7.27 3.96
C GLN A 230 -3.45 7.80 4.93
N GLN A 231 -2.23 7.23 4.93
CA GLN A 231 -1.13 7.70 5.76
C GLN A 231 -0.78 9.17 5.47
N THR A 232 -0.65 9.53 4.19
CA THR A 232 -0.39 10.91 3.77
C THR A 232 -1.47 11.86 4.26
N GLN A 233 -2.75 11.47 4.19
CA GLN A 233 -3.86 12.27 4.70
C GLN A 233 -3.79 12.46 6.22
N LEU A 234 -3.51 11.39 6.98
CA LEU A 234 -3.34 11.47 8.43
C LEU A 234 -2.18 12.41 8.82
N ASP A 235 -1.06 12.34 8.11
CA ASP A 235 0.10 13.20 8.35
C ASP A 235 -0.21 14.68 8.04
N LEU A 236 -0.94 14.94 6.95
CA LEU A 236 -1.42 16.29 6.63
C LEU A 236 -2.34 16.81 7.74
N THR A 237 -3.38 16.07 8.12
CA THR A 237 -4.34 16.48 9.16
C THR A 237 -3.65 16.78 10.49
N ARG A 238 -2.69 15.94 10.90
CA ARG A 238 -1.89 16.18 12.13
C ARG A 238 -1.08 17.48 12.06
N ASN A 239 -0.47 17.76 10.92
CA ASN A 239 0.31 18.98 10.71
C ASN A 239 -0.55 20.25 10.68
N PHE A 240 -1.81 20.15 10.24
CA PHE A 240 -2.75 21.28 10.23
C PHE A 240 -3.43 21.51 11.61
N GLN A 241 -3.65 20.47 12.42
CA GLN A 241 -4.24 20.61 13.76
C GLN A 241 -3.25 21.08 14.84
N HIS A 242 -1.95 20.83 14.64
CA HIS A 242 -0.88 21.38 15.47
C HIS A 242 0.13 22.11 14.58
N PRO A 243 -0.08 23.42 14.28
CA PRO A 243 0.99 24.22 13.74
C PRO A 243 2.11 24.16 14.77
N ARG A 244 3.20 23.46 14.45
CA ARG A 244 4.40 23.52 15.29
C ARG A 244 4.74 24.99 15.43
N THR A 245 4.54 25.53 16.62
CA THR A 245 5.20 26.75 17.10
C THR A 245 6.69 26.42 17.19
N ARG A 246 7.34 26.27 16.03
CA ARG A 246 8.77 26.49 15.93
C ARG A 246 8.94 27.99 15.97
N SER A 247 9.06 28.56 17.17
CA SER A 247 9.73 29.85 17.30
C SER A 247 11.14 29.65 16.72
N PHE A 248 11.36 30.26 15.57
CA PHE A 248 12.62 30.22 14.85
C PHE A 248 13.64 31.23 15.40
N PHE A 249 13.37 31.76 16.58
CA PHE A 249 14.26 32.62 17.35
C PHE A 249 14.10 32.22 18.82
N ASP A 250 15.12 31.55 19.35
CA ASP A 250 15.69 31.80 20.68
C ASP A 250 17.07 31.15 20.68
N TRP A 251 18.09 32.00 20.80
CA TRP A 251 19.50 31.66 20.99
C TRP A 251 19.78 31.40 22.47
#